data_AF-A0A0C2MQU6-F1
#
_entry.id   AF-A0A0C2MQU6-F1
#
_cell.length_a   1.000
_cell.length_b   1.000
_cell.length_c   1.000
_cell.angle_alpha   90.00
_cell.angle_beta   90.00
_cell.angle_gamma   90.00
#
_symmetry.space_group_name_H-M   'P 1'
#
loop_
_entity.id
_entity.type
_entity.pdbx_description
1 polymer ?
#
loop_
_entity_poly.entity_id
_entity_poly.type
_entity_poly.pdbx_seq_one_letter_code
_entity_poly.pdbx_strand_id
1 'polypeptide(L)'
;MLITKQVFHLGKDLTLKTFVTYNAGKTWAYLRFKNKQNSPCKSPKINFRSIEILNEGEILVGMEDNKHLHVSLDYGMNWQILKLGTGEHQILKLITVTGSSYTLAMVGKKSDSGFHISILNFAEIFSK
;
A
#
# COMPACT_ATOMS: atom_id res chain seq x y z
N MET A 1 -13.85 1.12 -9.05
CA MET A 1 -13.66 -0.30 -9.44
C MET A 1 -12.35 -0.41 -10.22
N LEU A 2 -11.55 -1.44 -9.97
CA LEU A 2 -10.25 -1.67 -10.63
C LEU A 2 -10.36 -2.91 -11.52
N ILE A 3 -9.90 -2.81 -12.77
CA ILE A 3 -9.80 -3.97 -13.67
C ILE A 3 -8.41 -3.98 -14.31
N THR A 4 -7.83 -5.17 -14.39
CA THR A 4 -6.60 -5.44 -15.13
C THR A 4 -6.92 -6.27 -16.37
N LYS A 5 -6.41 -5.85 -17.53
CA LYS A 5 -6.59 -6.55 -18.80
C LYS A 5 -5.25 -6.74 -19.50
N GLN A 6 -5.02 -7.93 -20.04
CA GLN A 6 -3.92 -8.17 -20.97
C GLN A 6 -4.27 -7.57 -22.34
N VAL A 7 -3.40 -6.73 -22.86
CA VAL A 7 -3.58 -6.07 -24.16
C VAL A 7 -2.43 -6.45 -25.07
N PHE A 8 -2.79 -6.96 -26.25
CA PHE A 8 -1.85 -7.25 -27.33
C PHE A 8 -1.65 -6.00 -28.16
N HIS A 9 -0.43 -5.48 -28.22
CA HIS A 9 -0.05 -4.48 -29.20
C HIS A 9 0.49 -5.17 -30.45
N LEU A 10 -0.25 -5.06 -31.55
CA LEU A 10 0.14 -5.54 -32.89
C LEU A 10 0.59 -7.01 -32.91
N GLY A 11 0.00 -7.84 -32.05
CA GLY A 11 0.27 -9.28 -31.97
C GLY A 11 1.64 -9.68 -31.41
N LYS A 12 2.49 -8.74 -30.98
CA LYS A 12 3.87 -9.02 -30.55
C LYS A 12 4.13 -8.73 -29.08
N ASP A 13 3.53 -7.68 -28.54
CA ASP A 13 3.78 -7.26 -27.16
C ASP A 13 2.56 -7.50 -26.28
N LEU A 14 2.68 -8.42 -25.31
CA LEU A 14 1.72 -8.60 -24.24
C LEU A 14 2.01 -7.58 -23.14
N THR A 15 1.11 -6.61 -22.95
CA THR A 15 1.24 -5.63 -21.86
C THR A 15 0.05 -5.75 -20.91
N LEU A 16 0.34 -5.78 -19.61
CA LEU A 16 -0.68 -5.69 -18.58
C LEU A 16 -1.10 -4.23 -18.43
N LYS A 17 -2.36 -3.92 -18.70
CA LYS A 17 -2.91 -2.56 -18.51
C LYS A 17 -3.96 -2.58 -17.41
N THR A 18 -3.80 -1.68 -16.45
CA THR A 18 -4.76 -1.47 -15.35
C THR A 18 -5.60 -0.23 -15.66
N PHE A 19 -6.90 -0.36 -15.48
CA PHE A 19 -7.87 0.71 -15.67
C PHE A 19 -8.63 0.94 -14.38
N VAL A 20 -8.91 2.21 -14.09
CA VAL A 20 -9.68 2.63 -12.92
C VAL A 20 -10.90 3.42 -13.37
N THR A 21 -12.01 3.23 -12.65
CA THR A 21 -13.21 4.05 -12.78
C THR A 21 -13.62 4.60 -11.42
N TYR A 22 -13.93 5.91 -11.40
CA TYR A 22 -14.39 6.66 -10.23
C TYR A 22 -15.89 6.99 -10.30
N ASN A 23 -16.58 6.61 -11.38
CA ASN A 23 -17.98 6.95 -11.63
C ASN A 23 -18.82 5.72 -12.02
N ALA A 24 -18.58 4.62 -11.30
CA ALA A 24 -19.31 3.35 -11.47
C ALA A 24 -19.26 2.78 -12.91
N GLY A 25 -18.10 2.88 -13.57
CA GLY A 25 -17.88 2.27 -14.88
C GLY A 25 -18.33 3.10 -16.08
N LYS A 26 -18.88 4.31 -15.87
CA LYS A 26 -19.27 5.22 -16.95
C LYS A 26 -18.07 5.74 -17.74
N THR A 27 -16.95 6.02 -17.06
CA THR A 27 -15.68 6.35 -17.70
C THR A 27 -14.53 5.57 -17.07
N TRP A 28 -13.49 5.34 -17.88
CA TRP A 28 -12.32 4.57 -17.50
C TRP A 28 -11.05 5.36 -17.81
N ALA A 29 -10.18 5.49 -16.81
CA ALA A 29 -8.85 6.05 -16.98
C ALA A 29 -7.83 4.91 -17.03
N TYR A 30 -6.93 4.97 -18.01
CA TYR A 30 -5.78 4.07 -18.06
C TYR A 30 -4.74 4.52 -17.03
N LEU A 31 -4.48 3.67 -16.04
CA LEU A 31 -3.44 3.94 -15.05
C LEU A 31 -2.08 3.62 -15.68
N ARG A 32 -1.36 4.67 -16.08
CA ARG A 32 0.03 4.57 -16.53
C ARG A 32 0.93 4.47 -15.31
N PHE A 33 1.18 3.26 -14.84
CA PHE A 33 2.31 3.04 -13.95
C PHE A 33 3.58 3.39 -14.73
N LYS A 34 4.29 4.44 -14.33
CA LYS A 34 5.59 4.80 -14.90
C LYS A 34 6.66 3.82 -14.41
N ASN A 35 6.46 2.52 -14.64
CA ASN A 35 7.57 1.59 -14.54
C ASN A 35 8.32 1.63 -15.86
N LYS A 36 9.39 2.42 -15.92
CA LYS A 36 10.20 2.65 -17.13
C LYS A 36 10.92 1.39 -17.61
N GLN A 37 10.85 0.31 -16.83
CA GLN A 37 11.45 -0.98 -17.13
C GLN A 37 10.35 -2.03 -16.93
N ASN A 38 9.86 -2.64 -18.02
CA ASN A 38 9.03 -3.85 -17.99
C ASN A 38 9.76 -5.07 -17.40
N SER A 39 10.78 -4.84 -16.57
CA SER A 39 11.49 -5.85 -15.81
C SER A 39 10.59 -6.24 -14.65
N PRO A 40 10.33 -7.55 -14.41
CA PRO A 40 9.72 -8.00 -13.18
C PRO A 40 10.54 -7.41 -12.03
N CYS A 41 9.92 -6.52 -11.26
CA CYS A 41 10.57 -5.95 -10.09
C CYS A 41 10.93 -7.13 -9.19
N LYS A 42 12.19 -7.23 -8.76
CA LYS A 42 12.58 -8.14 -7.67
C LYS A 42 11.99 -7.56 -6.38
N SER A 43 10.66 -7.59 -6.26
CA SER A 43 10.00 -7.25 -5.01
C SER A 43 10.42 -8.32 -3.99
N PRO A 44 10.87 -7.93 -2.79
CA PRO A 44 11.09 -8.91 -1.73
C PRO A 44 9.81 -9.72 -1.54
N LYS A 45 9.94 -11.05 -1.35
CA LYS A 45 8.81 -11.94 -1.07
C LYS A 45 8.32 -11.67 0.36
N ILE A 46 7.60 -10.57 0.55
CA ILE A 46 6.93 -10.23 1.79
C ILE A 46 5.47 -10.67 1.65
N ASN A 47 4.98 -11.46 2.61
CA ASN A 47 3.60 -11.91 2.59
C ASN A 47 2.70 -10.91 3.31
N PHE A 48 2.24 -9.91 2.56
CA PHE A 48 1.34 -8.91 3.13
C PHE A 48 -0.06 -9.47 3.31
N ARG A 49 -0.58 -9.38 4.54
CA ARG A 49 -1.99 -9.65 4.82
C ARG A 49 -2.88 -8.50 4.40
N SER A 50 -2.37 -7.27 4.45
CA SER A 50 -3.04 -6.06 3.97
C SER A 50 -2.01 -5.03 3.53
N ILE A 51 -2.39 -4.20 2.55
CA ILE A 51 -1.64 -3.01 2.14
C ILE A 51 -2.63 -1.86 2.11
N GLU A 52 -2.29 -0.79 2.81
CA GLU A 52 -2.99 0.48 2.76
C GLU A 52 -2.23 1.46 1.88
N ILE A 53 -2.98 2.27 1.14
CA ILE A 53 -2.45 3.23 0.18
C ILE A 53 -2.77 4.62 0.70
N LEU A 54 -1.73 5.43 0.92
CA LEU A 54 -1.86 6.81 1.36
C LEU A 54 -1.34 7.75 0.26
N ASN A 55 -1.74 9.02 0.37
CA ASN A 55 -1.41 10.11 -0.55
C ASN A 55 -1.36 9.70 -2.03
N GLU A 56 -2.49 9.17 -2.54
CA GLU A 56 -2.64 8.78 -3.95
C GLU A 56 -1.61 7.75 -4.48
N GLY A 57 -0.97 6.98 -3.58
CA GLY A 57 -0.02 5.94 -3.95
C GLY A 57 1.44 6.30 -3.74
N GLU A 58 1.74 7.50 -3.22
CA GLU A 58 3.10 7.88 -2.85
C GLU A 58 3.62 7.11 -1.63
N ILE A 59 2.72 6.65 -0.76
CA ILE A 59 3.06 5.89 0.44
C ILE A 59 2.24 4.60 0.46
N LEU A 60 2.93 3.47 0.58
CA LEU A 60 2.31 2.17 0.79
C LEU A 60 2.68 1.68 2.19
N VAL A 61 1.69 1.22 2.95
CA VAL A 61 1.90 0.64 4.28
C VAL A 61 1.38 -0.79 4.28
N GLY A 62 2.29 -1.76 4.39
CA GLY A 62 2.00 -3.19 4.38
C GLY A 62 2.06 -3.78 5.79
N MET A 63 1.13 -4.69 6.10
CA MET A 63 1.15 -5.49 7.31
C MET A 63 1.53 -6.94 7.00
N GLU A 64 2.63 -7.41 7.58
CA GLU A 64 3.09 -8.79 7.48
C GLU A 64 2.79 -9.54 8.78
N ASP A 65 2.15 -10.70 8.65
CA ASP A 65 1.88 -11.67 9.73
C ASP A 65 1.33 -11.08 11.04
N ASN A 66 0.52 -10.02 10.93
CA ASN A 66 -0.04 -9.29 12.08
C ASN A 66 1.01 -8.75 13.06
N LYS A 67 2.27 -8.59 12.64
CA LYS A 67 3.36 -8.16 13.53
C LYS A 67 4.16 -7.01 12.96
N HIS A 68 4.56 -7.09 11.71
CA HIS A 68 5.46 -6.09 11.13
C HIS A 68 4.69 -5.12 10.25
N LEU A 69 4.93 -3.83 10.47
CA LEU A 69 4.59 -2.80 9.51
C LEU A 69 5.77 -2.56 8.59
N HIS A 70 5.49 -2.53 7.29
CA HIS A 70 6.44 -2.16 6.25
C HIS A 70 5.93 -0.90 5.57
N VAL A 71 6.84 0.01 5.24
CA VAL A 71 6.53 1.25 4.53
C VAL A 71 7.36 1.29 3.24
N SER A 72 6.71 1.67 2.14
CA SER A 72 7.37 1.98 0.87
C SER A 72 7.00 3.39 0.43
N LEU A 73 8.02 4.14 -0.02
CA LEU A 73 7.92 5.51 -0.53
C LEU A 73 8.27 5.59 -2.03
N ASP A 74 8.46 4.43 -2.66
CA ASP A 74 8.90 4.29 -4.04
C ASP A 74 8.00 3.31 -4.81
N TYR A 75 6.69 3.37 -4.52
CA TYR A 75 5.65 2.61 -5.20
C TYR A 75 5.81 1.08 -5.05
N GLY A 76 6.34 0.61 -3.92
CA GLY A 76 6.47 -0.80 -3.59
C GLY A 76 7.73 -1.47 -4.12
N MET A 77 8.68 -0.68 -4.62
CA MET A 77 9.97 -1.18 -5.12
C MET A 77 10.89 -1.60 -3.96
N ASN A 78 10.97 -0.77 -2.91
CA ASN A 78 11.69 -1.05 -1.68
C ASN A 78 10.77 -0.87 -0.46
N TRP A 79 11.00 -1.69 0.58
CA TRP A 79 10.22 -1.70 1.81
C TRP A 79 11.12 -1.56 3.02
N GLN A 80 10.71 -0.72 3.97
CA GLN A 80 11.39 -0.52 5.24
C GLN A 80 10.49 -0.96 6.39
N ILE A 81 11.04 -1.72 7.35
CA ILE A 81 10.30 -2.14 8.53
C ILE A 81 10.16 -0.95 9.49
N LEU A 82 8.93 -0.59 9.80
CA LEU A 82 8.62 0.38 10.84
C LEU A 82 8.65 -0.32 12.20
N LYS A 83 9.64 0.03 13.02
CA LYS A 83 9.75 -0.47 14.40
C LYS A 83 8.71 0.21 15.28
N LEU A 84 7.57 -0.45 15.45
CA LEU A 84 6.64 -0.14 16.52
C LEU A 84 7.28 -0.55 17.86
N GLY A 85 6.95 0.12 18.97
CA GLY A 85 7.61 -0.06 20.27
C GLY A 85 7.76 -1.52 20.75
N THR A 86 8.59 -1.72 21.78
CA THR A 86 9.18 -3.01 22.20
C THR A 86 8.23 -4.09 22.76
N GLY A 87 6.91 -3.96 22.61
CA GLY A 87 5.95 -4.95 23.11
C GLY A 87 5.55 -5.99 22.06
N GLU A 88 5.17 -7.19 22.52
CA GLU A 88 4.41 -8.17 21.70
C GLU A 88 3.04 -7.58 21.34
N HIS A 89 2.98 -6.85 20.23
CA HIS A 89 1.77 -6.22 19.72
C HIS A 89 1.31 -6.98 18.49
N GLN A 90 0.08 -7.47 18.54
CA GLN A 90 -0.58 -8.01 17.35
C GLN A 90 -1.30 -6.87 16.64
N ILE A 91 -0.94 -6.63 15.38
CA ILE A 91 -1.66 -5.72 14.49
C ILE A 91 -2.84 -6.47 13.89
N LEU A 92 -4.04 -5.93 14.07
CA LEU A 92 -5.27 -6.56 13.60
C LEU A 92 -5.79 -5.92 12.32
N LYS A 93 -5.67 -4.59 12.23
CA LYS A 93 -6.20 -3.84 11.10
C LYS A 93 -5.47 -2.52 10.91
N LEU A 94 -5.29 -2.15 9.66
CA LEU A 94 -4.91 -0.81 9.23
C LEU A 94 -6.13 -0.10 8.64
N ILE A 95 -6.25 1.20 8.90
CA ILE A 95 -7.40 2.01 8.52
C ILE A 95 -6.86 3.34 7.98
N THR A 96 -7.12 3.60 6.70
CA THR A 96 -6.88 4.89 6.07
C THR A 96 -7.84 5.94 6.65
N VAL A 97 -7.29 7.06 7.12
CA VAL A 97 -8.10 8.13 7.73
C VAL A 97 -8.57 9.09 6.64
N THR A 98 -9.87 9.11 6.37
CA THR A 98 -10.47 9.99 5.36
C THR A 98 -10.24 11.45 5.69
N GLY A 99 -9.83 12.24 4.70
CA GLY A 99 -9.53 13.67 4.89
C GLY A 99 -8.09 13.96 5.34
N SER A 100 -7.25 12.93 5.51
CA SER A 100 -5.80 13.08 5.68
C SER A 100 -5.05 12.30 4.61
N SER A 101 -4.08 12.95 3.97
CA SER A 101 -3.21 12.31 2.99
C SER A 101 -2.16 11.39 3.62
N TYR A 102 -1.81 11.60 4.89
CA TYR A 102 -0.62 10.99 5.50
C TYR A 102 -0.91 10.24 6.80
N THR A 103 -2.18 10.11 7.18
CA THR A 103 -2.55 9.51 8.46
C THR A 103 -3.14 8.12 8.29
N LEU A 104 -2.62 7.19 9.08
CA LEU A 104 -3.10 5.83 9.20
C LEU A 104 -3.48 5.56 10.65
N ALA A 105 -4.66 4.99 10.88
CA ALA A 105 -5.01 4.40 12.16
C ALA A 105 -4.69 2.91 12.15
N MET A 106 -4.09 2.44 13.23
CA MET A 106 -3.73 1.04 13.45
C MET A 106 -4.52 0.52 14.66
N VAL A 107 -5.23 -0.59 14.47
CA VAL A 107 -5.86 -1.32 15.58
C VAL A 107 -4.93 -2.47 15.97
N GLY A 108 -4.46 -2.42 17.21
CA GLY A 108 -3.59 -3.42 17.80
C GLY A 108 -4.25 -4.12 18.99
N LYS A 109 -3.73 -5.29 19.34
CA LYS A 109 -4.01 -5.98 20.60
C LYS A 109 -2.69 -6.29 21.28
N LYS A 110 -2.60 -5.91 22.55
CA LYS A 110 -1.53 -6.33 23.43
C LYS A 110 -2.04 -7.46 24.30
N SER A 111 -1.23 -8.50 24.51
CA SER A 111 -1.65 -9.71 25.22
C SER A 111 -2.13 -9.44 26.66
N ASP A 112 -1.54 -8.43 27.31
CA ASP A 112 -1.77 -8.06 28.71
C ASP A 112 -2.72 -6.86 28.91
N SER A 113 -2.90 -6.00 27.90
CA SER A 113 -3.64 -4.73 28.04
C SER A 113 -4.84 -4.55 27.12
N GLY A 114 -5.21 -5.57 26.34
CA GLY A 114 -6.37 -5.53 25.46
C GLY A 114 -6.15 -4.78 24.14
N PHE A 115 -7.25 -4.26 23.56
CA PHE A 115 -7.22 -3.57 22.27
C PHE A 115 -6.79 -2.11 22.44
N HIS A 116 -6.03 -1.61 21.47
CA HIS A 116 -5.61 -0.21 21.40
C HIS A 116 -5.66 0.30 19.97
N ILE A 117 -5.81 1.61 19.83
CA ILE A 117 -5.72 2.31 18.55
C ILE A 117 -4.49 3.21 18.60
N SER A 118 -3.66 3.14 17.58
CA SER A 118 -2.50 4.02 17.39
C SER A 118 -2.69 4.82 16.11
N ILE A 119 -2.31 6.09 16.14
CA ILE A 119 -2.32 6.96 14.96
C ILE A 119 -0.89 7.15 14.49
N LEU A 120 -0.64 6.80 13.22
CA LEU A 120 0.62 6.98 12.53
C LEU A 120 0.47 8.16 11.58
N ASN A 121 1.33 9.16 11.70
CA ASN A 121 1.35 10.31 10.81
C ASN A 121 2.67 10.31 10.03
N PHE A 122 2.56 10.25 8.71
CA PHE A 122 3.69 10.22 7.79
C PHE A 122 4.02 11.60 7.19
N ALA A 123 3.32 12.67 7.59
CA ALA A 123 3.51 14.00 7.01
C ALA A 123 4.95 14.53 7.19
N GLU A 124 5.57 14.23 8.32
CA GLU A 124 6.93 14.69 8.65
C GLU A 124 8.03 14.00 7.81
N ILE A 125 7.71 12.90 7.13
CA ILE A 125 8.65 12.26 6.20
C ILE A 125 8.89 13.13 4.96
N PHE A 126 7.93 14.00 4.62
CA PHE A 126 7.95 14.86 3.44
C PHE A 126 8.20 16.34 3.76
N SER A 127 8.24 16.73 5.03
CA SER A 127 8.64 18.07 5.44
C SER A 127 10.14 18.24 5.27
N LYS A 128 10.54 18.80 4.13
CA LYS A 128 11.82 19.50 3.97
C LYS A 128 11.65 20.98 4.27
#